data_AF-A0A8X6T6X8-F1
#
_entry.id   AF-A0A8X6T6X8-F1
#
_cell.length_a   1.000
_cell.length_b   1.000
_cell.length_c   1.000
_cell.angle_alpha   90.00
_cell.angle_beta   90.00
_cell.angle_gamma   90.00
#
_symmetry.space_group_name_H-M   'P 1'
#
loop_
_entity.id
_entity.type
_entity.pdbx_description
1 polymer ?
#
loop_
_entity_poly.entity_id
_entity_poly.type
_entity_poly.pdbx_seq_one_letter_code
_entity_poly.pdbx_strand_id
1 'polypeptide(L)'
;MDAPEMEKPGSRFHVEPVEPKADDPPQQHVAVCVIDSNDQTVNSSVYDSHNIRSLLHYTQEALPRMDHYRNIHSLHAHFPRPTLDELHNGNIPSAAEQYFDRRLSKASTEKQAAVKFGWIQGVLVRCLLNIWGVMLFLRLSWVVGQAGIGLACVIILLATLVTVLTTLSMSAICTNGEVKGGGTYYMISRSLGPEFGGSIGFIFSVANAVAVAMYVVGFAETLKVLLWNNDMPLLDNGINDVRIISCITVVVILGIAIVGTEWETKAQIILLLILLAAMADFLAGAAFSPSEEQMVRGYMGWNKTIFLENFGPHFTGEEGFFSVFAVFFPAATGILAGANISGDLKDPQTAIPKGTLLAILITTVSYILFVVVAGSTVLLDSNGNDTFVKDRAWDLLSNCTLGEDGKCMYGLLNDYQVMEMVSAFSPIIYAGIFAATLSSALASLVSAPKIFQSPVSFTLQCNTLYI
;
A
#
# COMPACT_ATOMS: atom_id res chain seq x y z
N MET A 1 72.85 -4.36 -59.70
CA MET A 1 73.87 -4.74 -58.72
C MET A 1 73.15 -5.43 -57.59
N ASP A 2 73.55 -6.68 -57.37
CA ASP A 2 73.49 -7.47 -56.13
C ASP A 2 72.13 -7.84 -55.50
N ALA A 3 71.82 -9.14 -55.65
CA ALA A 3 71.17 -9.98 -54.62
C ALA A 3 72.25 -10.41 -53.59
N PRO A 4 71.97 -11.10 -52.44
CA PRO A 4 70.85 -11.99 -52.08
C PRO A 4 70.16 -11.54 -50.74
N GLU A 5 69.36 -12.28 -49.96
CA GLU A 5 69.30 -13.73 -49.71
C GLU A 5 67.93 -14.22 -49.18
N MET A 6 67.74 -15.55 -49.34
CA MET A 6 66.58 -16.44 -49.16
C MET A 6 66.04 -16.50 -47.70
N GLU A 7 64.80 -16.90 -47.41
CA GLU A 7 64.22 -18.26 -47.63
C GLU A 7 62.67 -18.29 -47.79
N LYS A 8 62.11 -19.45 -48.20
CA LYS A 8 60.67 -19.74 -48.50
C LYS A 8 60.20 -20.95 -47.64
N PRO A 9 58.93 -21.46 -47.66
CA PRO A 9 57.65 -21.04 -48.30
C PRO A 9 56.53 -20.78 -47.24
N GLY A 10 55.22 -20.62 -47.52
CA GLY A 10 54.45 -20.47 -48.77
C GLY A 10 53.32 -21.51 -48.96
N SER A 11 52.03 -21.11 -48.85
CA SER A 11 50.83 -21.92 -49.10
C SER A 11 49.78 -21.17 -49.94
N ARG A 12 48.98 -21.88 -50.76
CA ARG A 12 48.04 -21.28 -51.74
C ARG A 12 46.87 -22.22 -52.05
N PHE A 13 45.71 -21.61 -52.36
CA PHE A 13 44.48 -22.13 -53.00
C PHE A 13 43.23 -22.44 -52.13
N HIS A 14 42.10 -22.01 -52.70
CA HIS A 14 40.68 -22.21 -52.32
C HIS A 14 40.11 -23.49 -52.96
N VAL A 15 38.90 -23.93 -52.57
CA VAL A 15 37.64 -23.88 -53.38
C VAL A 15 36.48 -24.68 -52.71
N GLU A 16 35.33 -24.01 -52.57
CA GLU A 16 33.88 -24.38 -52.60
C GLU A 16 33.26 -25.68 -51.99
N PRO A 17 31.92 -25.70 -51.72
CA PRO A 17 31.25 -26.70 -50.85
C PRO A 17 30.45 -27.80 -51.58
N VAL A 18 29.99 -28.82 -50.84
CA VAL A 18 29.22 -29.98 -51.36
C VAL A 18 28.05 -30.34 -50.43
N GLU A 19 26.89 -30.72 -51.01
CA GLU A 19 25.68 -31.17 -50.31
C GLU A 19 25.74 -32.65 -49.84
N PRO A 20 24.95 -33.07 -48.82
CA PRO A 20 25.03 -34.42 -48.26
C PRO A 20 23.96 -35.40 -48.80
N LYS A 21 24.35 -36.67 -49.03
CA LYS A 21 23.43 -37.82 -49.02
C LYS A 21 24.13 -39.14 -48.64
N ALA A 22 23.50 -39.83 -47.68
CA ALA A 22 23.44 -41.27 -47.38
C ALA A 22 24.62 -42.22 -47.75
N ASP A 23 25.23 -42.88 -46.73
CA ASP A 23 24.90 -44.27 -46.36
C ASP A 23 25.63 -44.71 -45.05
N ASP A 24 25.12 -45.78 -44.42
CA ASP A 24 25.22 -46.20 -43.00
C ASP A 24 26.60 -46.45 -42.32
N PRO A 25 26.68 -46.31 -40.98
CA PRO A 25 27.62 -46.99 -40.09
C PRO A 25 27.02 -48.25 -39.40
N PRO A 26 27.85 -49.20 -38.89
CA PRO A 26 27.36 -50.46 -38.33
C PRO A 26 26.80 -50.35 -36.90
N GLN A 27 25.88 -51.26 -36.58
CA GLN A 27 25.17 -51.37 -35.30
C GLN A 27 26.06 -51.89 -34.15
N GLN A 28 25.80 -51.39 -32.93
CA GLN A 28 25.99 -52.18 -31.71
C GLN A 28 24.85 -51.92 -30.73
N HIS A 29 24.20 -52.98 -30.27
CA HIS A 29 22.92 -52.92 -29.55
C HIS A 29 23.05 -52.48 -28.09
N VAL A 30 22.12 -51.65 -27.62
CA VAL A 30 21.62 -51.67 -26.24
C VAL A 30 20.09 -51.73 -26.30
N ALA A 31 19.49 -52.61 -25.51
CA ALA A 31 18.09 -53.02 -25.67
C ALA A 31 17.08 -51.96 -25.19
N VAL A 32 16.00 -51.79 -25.96
CA VAL A 32 14.81 -51.04 -25.55
C VAL A 32 13.79 -52.04 -25.01
N CYS A 33 13.45 -51.94 -23.73
CA CYS A 33 12.26 -52.58 -23.18
C CYS A 33 11.05 -51.65 -23.37
N VAL A 34 10.25 -51.90 -24.40
CA VAL A 34 8.90 -51.33 -24.51
C VAL A 34 7.97 -52.15 -23.61
N ILE A 35 7.30 -51.48 -22.68
CA ILE A 35 6.08 -52.01 -22.06
C ILE A 35 4.97 -51.02 -22.40
N ASP A 36 4.10 -51.43 -23.32
CA ASP A 36 2.87 -50.70 -23.63
C ASP A 36 1.81 -51.05 -22.58
N SER A 37 1.27 -50.04 -21.94
CA SER A 37 -0.02 -50.14 -21.25
C SER A 37 -0.73 -48.79 -21.30
N ASN A 38 -1.66 -48.66 -22.25
CA ASN A 38 -2.72 -47.65 -22.18
C ASN A 38 -3.42 -47.75 -20.82
N ASP A 39 -3.52 -46.64 -20.07
CA ASP A 39 -4.80 -45.93 -19.97
C ASP A 39 -4.63 -44.54 -19.31
N GLN A 40 -5.65 -43.69 -19.48
CA GLN A 40 -6.01 -42.51 -18.68
C GLN A 40 -5.08 -41.27 -18.67
N THR A 41 -5.59 -40.25 -19.37
CA THR A 41 -5.34 -38.83 -19.09
C THR A 41 -5.66 -38.47 -17.63
N VAL A 42 -4.66 -38.03 -16.86
CA VAL A 42 -4.87 -37.36 -15.57
C VAL A 42 -4.02 -36.10 -15.49
N ASN A 43 -4.68 -34.94 -15.41
CA ASN A 43 -4.06 -33.73 -14.88
C ASN A 43 -3.80 -33.95 -13.39
N SER A 44 -2.53 -34.06 -12.97
CA SER A 44 -2.18 -34.00 -11.56
C SER A 44 -0.93 -33.16 -11.33
N SER A 45 -1.17 -31.90 -10.97
CA SER A 45 -0.24 -31.15 -10.13
C SER A 45 -0.23 -31.81 -8.74
N VAL A 46 0.51 -32.92 -8.60
CA VAL A 46 0.73 -33.56 -7.31
C VAL A 46 1.63 -32.66 -6.49
N TYR A 47 1.07 -31.99 -5.49
CA TYR A 47 1.86 -31.51 -4.37
C TYR A 47 2.40 -32.74 -3.64
N ASP A 48 3.71 -32.94 -3.69
CA ASP A 48 4.35 -34.12 -3.13
C ASP A 48 4.43 -34.02 -1.60
N SER A 49 3.30 -34.28 -0.93
CA SER A 49 3.13 -34.13 0.51
C SER A 49 3.68 -35.33 1.29
N HIS A 50 4.89 -35.80 0.95
CA HIS A 50 5.47 -37.03 1.48
C HIS A 50 6.63 -36.84 2.49
N ASN A 51 6.66 -35.70 3.19
CA ASN A 51 7.62 -35.44 4.27
C ASN A 51 7.15 -35.93 5.66
N ILE A 52 6.83 -37.23 5.75
CA ILE A 52 6.74 -37.95 7.04
C ILE A 52 8.12 -38.56 7.34
N ARG A 53 9.08 -37.71 7.75
CA ARG A 53 10.36 -38.15 8.30
C ARG A 53 10.50 -37.64 9.74
N SER A 54 11.15 -38.44 10.59
CA SER A 54 11.29 -38.12 12.01
C SER A 54 12.14 -36.86 12.21
N LEU A 55 11.94 -36.15 13.33
CA LEU A 55 12.74 -34.96 13.69
C LEU A 55 14.26 -35.21 13.65
N LEU A 56 14.68 -36.43 13.97
CA LEU A 56 16.07 -36.90 13.88
C LEU A 56 16.68 -36.76 12.48
N HIS A 57 15.87 -36.91 11.41
CA HIS A 57 16.30 -36.79 10.02
C HIS A 57 16.57 -35.32 9.60
N TYR A 58 15.97 -34.35 10.30
CA TYR A 58 16.24 -32.92 10.08
C TYR A 58 17.46 -32.43 10.88
N THR A 59 17.92 -33.18 11.88
CA THR A 59 19.07 -32.83 12.73
C THR A 59 20.39 -33.46 12.29
N GLN A 60 20.39 -34.31 11.25
CA GLN A 60 21.59 -34.99 10.76
C GLN A 60 22.14 -34.27 9.53
N GLU A 61 23.19 -33.47 9.69
CA GLU A 61 23.79 -32.74 8.56
C GLU A 61 24.46 -33.67 7.55
N ALA A 62 24.17 -33.45 6.26
CA ALA A 62 24.84 -34.12 5.16
C ALA A 62 26.26 -33.54 4.92
N LEU A 63 27.24 -34.43 4.74
CA LEU A 63 28.64 -34.04 4.52
C LEU A 63 28.82 -33.18 3.25
N PRO A 64 29.55 -32.05 3.32
CA PRO A 64 29.75 -31.17 2.17
C PRO A 64 30.63 -31.83 1.09
N ARG A 65 30.13 -31.90 -0.15
CA ARG A 65 30.91 -32.35 -1.32
C ARG A 65 31.70 -31.19 -1.93
N MET A 66 33.01 -31.38 -2.10
CA MET A 66 33.95 -30.36 -2.59
C MET A 66 33.58 -29.79 -3.97
N ASP A 67 32.90 -30.56 -4.82
CA ASP A 67 32.53 -30.18 -6.20
C ASP A 67 31.58 -28.97 -6.28
N HIS A 68 30.89 -28.67 -5.18
CA HIS A 68 29.95 -27.53 -5.06
C HIS A 68 30.58 -26.32 -4.36
N TYR A 69 31.87 -26.37 -4.03
CA TYR A 69 32.62 -25.26 -3.42
C TYR A 69 33.60 -24.64 -4.43
N ARG A 70 33.86 -23.34 -4.28
CA ARG A 70 34.66 -22.55 -5.22
C ARG A 70 36.13 -22.99 -5.19
N ASN A 71 36.53 -23.77 -6.18
CA ASN A 71 37.92 -24.16 -6.37
C ASN A 71 38.65 -23.12 -7.24
N ILE A 72 39.79 -22.60 -6.78
CA ILE A 72 40.50 -21.48 -7.45
C ILE A 72 41.10 -21.91 -8.81
N HIS A 73 41.29 -23.22 -9.02
CA HIS A 73 41.87 -23.79 -10.25
C HIS A 73 40.84 -24.22 -11.32
N SER A 74 39.52 -24.22 -11.04
CA SER A 74 38.51 -24.65 -12.02
C SER A 74 38.04 -23.49 -12.91
N LEU A 75 38.66 -23.35 -14.09
CA LEU A 75 38.32 -22.31 -15.08
C LEU A 75 36.94 -22.49 -15.75
N HIS A 76 36.32 -23.68 -15.67
CA HIS A 76 35.00 -23.98 -16.23
C HIS A 76 34.27 -25.04 -15.38
N ALA A 77 33.50 -24.60 -14.38
CA ALA A 77 32.29 -25.27 -13.87
C ALA A 77 31.69 -24.43 -12.73
N HIS A 78 30.44 -24.01 -12.87
CA HIS A 78 29.66 -23.40 -11.78
C HIS A 78 28.45 -24.28 -11.47
N PHE A 79 28.66 -25.27 -10.60
CA PHE A 79 27.55 -26.02 -10.00
C PHE A 79 26.89 -25.14 -8.94
N PRO A 80 25.55 -24.98 -8.96
CA PRO A 80 24.85 -24.30 -7.89
C PRO A 80 25.00 -25.09 -6.59
N ARG A 81 25.05 -24.40 -5.44
CA ARG A 81 25.03 -25.08 -4.13
C ARG A 81 23.69 -25.82 -4.00
N PRO A 82 23.67 -27.14 -3.73
CA PRO A 82 22.43 -27.86 -3.55
C PRO A 82 21.67 -27.34 -2.33
N THR A 83 20.36 -27.49 -2.35
CA THR A 83 19.51 -27.29 -1.17
C THR A 83 19.73 -28.41 -0.16
N LEU A 84 19.37 -28.15 1.11
CA LEU A 84 19.47 -29.14 2.18
C LEU A 84 18.62 -30.39 1.87
N ASP A 85 17.45 -30.20 1.25
CA ASP A 85 16.52 -31.27 0.92
C ASP A 85 17.05 -32.16 -0.23
N GLU A 86 17.67 -31.57 -1.26
CA GLU A 86 18.38 -32.34 -2.31
C GLU A 86 19.55 -33.17 -1.73
N LEU A 87 20.29 -32.62 -0.76
CA LEU A 87 21.36 -33.33 -0.06
C LEU A 87 20.83 -34.50 0.80
N HIS A 88 19.67 -34.32 1.44
CA HIS A 88 19.05 -35.35 2.29
C HIS A 88 18.31 -36.44 1.50
N ASN A 89 17.91 -36.15 0.26
CA ASN A 89 17.17 -37.08 -0.61
C ASN A 89 18.05 -37.80 -1.64
N GLY A 90 19.33 -37.42 -1.79
CA GLY A 90 20.30 -38.11 -2.66
C GLY A 90 20.11 -37.89 -4.16
N ASN A 91 18.97 -37.33 -4.58
CA ASN A 91 18.65 -36.92 -5.94
C ASN A 91 19.43 -35.65 -6.32
N ILE A 92 20.75 -35.78 -6.52
CA ILE A 92 21.58 -34.72 -7.10
C ILE A 92 21.57 -34.91 -8.63
N PRO A 93 20.82 -34.10 -9.40
CA PRO A 93 20.73 -34.25 -10.85
C PRO A 93 22.10 -34.06 -11.52
N SER A 94 22.28 -34.71 -12.68
CA SER A 94 23.56 -34.69 -13.38
C SER A 94 23.96 -33.28 -13.84
N ALA A 95 25.26 -33.02 -13.95
CA ALA A 95 25.82 -31.75 -14.43
C ALA A 95 25.20 -31.28 -15.77
N ALA A 96 24.92 -32.23 -16.67
CA ALA A 96 24.29 -31.94 -17.97
C ALA A 96 22.79 -31.63 -17.85
N GLU A 97 22.12 -32.32 -16.92
CA GLU A 97 20.69 -32.22 -16.63
C GLU A 97 20.37 -30.87 -15.99
N GLN A 98 21.14 -30.47 -14.96
CA GLN A 98 21.10 -29.13 -14.39
C GLN A 98 21.36 -28.01 -15.42
N TYR A 99 22.26 -28.22 -16.39
CA TYR A 99 22.49 -27.23 -17.45
C TYR A 99 21.30 -27.11 -18.40
N PHE A 100 20.65 -28.24 -18.73
CA PHE A 100 19.47 -28.27 -19.58
C PHE A 100 18.26 -27.64 -18.89
N ASP A 101 17.99 -28.01 -17.64
CA ASP A 101 16.95 -27.41 -16.79
C ASP A 101 17.18 -25.92 -16.54
N ARG A 102 18.43 -25.47 -16.40
CA ARG A 102 18.75 -24.03 -16.28
C ARG A 102 18.47 -23.26 -17.56
N ARG A 103 18.54 -23.91 -18.73
CA ARG A 103 18.16 -23.31 -20.02
C ARG A 103 16.65 -23.34 -20.24
N LEU A 104 15.98 -24.44 -19.86
CA LEU A 104 14.53 -24.58 -19.89
C LEU A 104 13.86 -23.61 -18.92
N SER A 105 14.37 -23.49 -17.69
CA SER A 105 13.88 -22.55 -16.67
C SER A 105 14.15 -21.10 -17.02
N LYS A 106 15.28 -20.75 -17.66
CA LYS A 106 15.43 -19.40 -18.23
C LYS A 106 14.37 -19.11 -19.29
N ALA A 107 14.14 -20.05 -20.21
CA ALA A 107 13.15 -19.91 -21.28
C ALA A 107 11.70 -19.92 -20.78
N SER A 108 11.40 -20.58 -19.65
CA SER A 108 10.08 -20.51 -19.01
C SER A 108 9.91 -19.26 -18.13
N THR A 109 10.96 -18.81 -17.44
CA THR A 109 10.96 -17.56 -16.65
C THR A 109 10.70 -16.34 -17.54
N GLU A 110 11.24 -16.30 -18.77
CA GLU A 110 10.92 -15.26 -19.74
C GLU A 110 9.45 -15.28 -20.20
N LYS A 111 8.77 -16.44 -20.15
CA LYS A 111 7.33 -16.59 -20.43
C LYS A 111 6.42 -16.37 -19.20
N GLN A 112 6.97 -16.38 -18.00
CA GLN A 112 6.27 -16.15 -16.73
C GLN A 112 6.78 -14.89 -15.99
N ALA A 113 7.28 -13.89 -16.72
CA ALA A 113 7.51 -12.57 -16.16
C ALA A 113 6.16 -11.96 -15.71
N ALA A 114 5.87 -12.02 -14.40
CA ALA A 114 4.68 -11.44 -13.80
C ALA A 114 4.51 -9.97 -14.25
N VAL A 115 3.27 -9.58 -14.57
CA VAL A 115 2.97 -8.26 -15.16
C VAL A 115 3.29 -7.16 -14.15
N LYS A 116 4.50 -6.59 -14.26
CA LYS A 116 4.97 -5.53 -13.37
C LYS A 116 4.18 -4.24 -13.56
N PHE A 117 3.79 -3.63 -12.45
CA PHE A 117 3.01 -2.40 -12.44
C PHE A 117 3.81 -1.18 -12.92
N GLY A 118 3.12 -0.27 -13.60
CA GLY A 118 3.61 1.07 -13.89
C GLY A 118 3.52 2.01 -12.68
N TRP A 119 4.20 3.15 -12.75
CA TRP A 119 4.28 4.12 -11.65
C TRP A 119 2.92 4.69 -11.22
N ILE A 120 1.97 4.85 -12.16
CA ILE A 120 0.62 5.35 -11.88
C ILE A 120 -0.17 4.35 -11.00
N GLN A 121 -0.31 3.11 -11.46
CA GLN A 121 -1.10 2.09 -10.76
C GLN A 121 -0.41 1.56 -9.51
N GLY A 122 0.92 1.39 -9.55
CA GLY A 122 1.68 0.83 -8.43
C GLY A 122 2.00 1.85 -7.33
N VAL A 123 2.40 3.07 -7.69
CA VAL A 123 2.85 4.08 -6.71
C VAL A 123 1.78 5.13 -6.48
N LEU A 124 1.37 5.88 -7.51
CA LEU A 124 0.47 7.03 -7.36
C LEU A 124 -0.87 6.61 -6.73
N VAL A 125 -1.56 5.62 -7.30
CA VAL A 125 -2.85 5.11 -6.81
C VAL A 125 -2.77 4.59 -5.37
N ARG A 126 -1.76 3.78 -5.03
CA ARG A 126 -1.59 3.27 -3.66
C ARG A 126 -1.24 4.37 -2.65
N CYS A 127 -0.47 5.40 -3.05
CA CYS A 127 -0.21 6.54 -2.16
C CYS A 127 -1.45 7.39 -1.95
N LEU A 128 -2.21 7.71 -3.01
CA LEU A 128 -3.47 8.46 -2.90
C LEU A 128 -4.47 7.77 -1.97
N LEU A 129 -4.67 6.46 -2.13
CA LEU A 129 -5.57 5.66 -1.27
C LEU A 129 -5.17 5.64 0.22
N ASN A 130 -3.87 5.65 0.52
CA ASN A 130 -3.38 5.59 1.90
C ASN A 130 -3.20 6.96 2.56
N ILE A 131 -3.16 8.05 1.77
CA ILE A 131 -3.18 9.43 2.27
C ILE A 131 -4.64 9.87 2.50
N TRP A 132 -5.53 9.63 1.52
CA TRP A 132 -6.97 9.91 1.63
C TRP A 132 -7.68 8.88 2.54
N GLY A 133 -7.35 8.91 3.83
CA GLY A 133 -8.00 8.14 4.87
C GLY A 133 -9.21 8.85 5.48
N VAL A 134 -9.73 8.24 6.55
CA VAL A 134 -10.95 8.66 7.25
C VAL A 134 -10.94 10.11 7.77
N MET A 135 -9.74 10.64 8.07
CA MET A 135 -9.57 12.01 8.57
C MET A 135 -10.05 13.07 7.58
N LEU A 136 -10.05 12.78 6.27
CA LEU A 136 -10.57 13.69 5.25
C LEU A 136 -12.05 13.99 5.50
N PHE A 137 -12.86 12.97 5.75
CA PHE A 137 -14.32 13.12 5.91
C PHE A 137 -14.76 13.43 7.33
N LEU A 138 -14.22 12.75 8.34
CA LEU A 138 -14.73 12.80 9.72
C LEU A 138 -14.03 13.81 10.64
N ARG A 139 -12.89 14.40 10.23
CA ARG A 139 -12.10 15.29 11.09
C ARG A 139 -11.66 16.59 10.42
N LEU A 140 -11.66 16.69 9.09
CA LEU A 140 -11.28 17.94 8.42
C LEU A 140 -12.24 19.09 8.76
N SER A 141 -13.56 18.84 8.85
CA SER A 141 -14.55 19.84 9.30
C SER A 141 -14.21 20.38 10.69
N TRP A 142 -13.95 19.49 11.64
CA TRP A 142 -13.57 19.83 13.01
C TRP A 142 -12.23 20.60 13.09
N VAL A 143 -11.24 20.21 12.29
CA VAL A 143 -9.96 20.95 12.18
C VAL A 143 -10.21 22.39 11.70
N VAL A 144 -11.12 22.60 10.74
CA VAL A 144 -11.52 23.94 10.28
C VAL A 144 -12.30 24.70 11.35
N GLY A 145 -13.19 24.03 12.09
CA GLY A 145 -13.92 24.66 13.18
C GLY A 145 -13.01 25.19 14.29
N GLN A 146 -12.06 24.37 14.74
CA GLN A 146 -11.12 24.75 15.81
C GLN A 146 -10.08 25.78 15.36
N ALA A 147 -9.42 25.53 14.22
CA ALA A 147 -8.29 26.35 13.78
C ALA A 147 -8.70 27.55 12.91
N GLY A 148 -9.92 27.56 12.36
CA GLY A 148 -10.32 28.47 11.29
C GLY A 148 -9.61 28.19 9.96
N ILE A 149 -10.13 28.73 8.87
CA ILE A 149 -9.65 28.48 7.49
C ILE A 149 -8.16 28.82 7.36
N GLY A 150 -7.74 29.97 7.91
CA GLY A 150 -6.37 30.46 7.76
C GLY A 150 -5.34 29.55 8.43
N LEU A 151 -5.57 29.16 9.69
CA LEU A 151 -4.64 28.33 10.44
C LEU A 151 -4.74 26.85 10.05
N ALA A 152 -5.91 26.36 9.63
CA ALA A 152 -6.07 25.02 9.04
C ALA A 152 -5.23 24.87 7.75
N CYS A 153 -5.19 25.89 6.88
CA CYS A 153 -4.28 25.92 5.74
C CYS A 153 -2.79 25.87 6.18
N VAL A 154 -2.41 26.55 7.26
CA VAL A 154 -1.04 26.48 7.81
C VAL A 154 -0.72 25.07 8.36
N ILE A 155 -1.68 24.43 9.04
CA ILE A 155 -1.56 23.04 9.52
C ILE A 155 -1.31 22.08 8.36
N ILE A 156 -2.08 22.20 7.28
CA ILE A 156 -1.90 21.39 6.05
C ILE A 156 -0.52 21.65 5.44
N LEU A 157 -0.13 22.91 5.24
CA LEU A 157 1.16 23.25 4.63
C LEU A 157 2.36 22.77 5.47
N LEU A 158 2.25 22.79 6.79
CA LEU A 158 3.28 22.27 7.69
C LEU A 158 3.37 20.74 7.61
N ALA A 159 2.24 20.03 7.55
CA ALA A 159 2.22 18.59 7.34
C ALA A 159 2.77 18.20 5.94
N THR A 160 2.43 18.96 4.90
CA THR A 160 2.99 18.81 3.55
C THR A 160 4.49 19.06 3.52
N LEU A 161 5.01 20.06 4.25
CA LEU A 161 6.45 20.30 4.34
C LEU A 161 7.19 19.08 4.93
N VAL A 162 6.68 18.50 6.01
CA VAL A 162 7.25 17.29 6.63
C VAL A 162 7.23 16.11 5.68
N THR A 163 6.13 15.88 4.97
CA THR A 163 6.01 14.73 4.04
C THR A 163 6.83 14.90 2.77
N VAL A 164 6.95 16.12 2.23
CA VAL A 164 7.83 16.44 1.09
C VAL A 164 9.30 16.22 1.46
N LEU A 165 9.77 16.73 2.61
CA LEU A 165 11.15 16.49 3.07
C LEU A 165 11.43 14.99 3.28
N THR A 166 10.47 14.26 3.84
CA THR A 166 10.55 12.80 4.01
C THR A 166 10.61 12.09 2.65
N THR A 167 9.83 12.54 1.67
CA THR A 167 9.78 11.94 0.32
C THR A 167 11.01 12.26 -0.52
N LEU A 168 11.60 13.43 -0.39
CA LEU A 168 12.89 13.75 -0.99
C LEU A 168 14.00 12.84 -0.42
N SER A 169 13.98 12.61 0.90
CA SER A 169 14.89 11.69 1.57
C SER A 169 14.69 10.23 1.10
N MET A 170 13.43 9.79 1.00
CA MET A 170 13.06 8.48 0.42
C MET A 170 13.51 8.35 -1.04
N SER A 171 13.38 9.42 -1.83
CA SER A 171 13.77 9.44 -3.23
C SER A 171 15.28 9.27 -3.39
N ALA A 172 16.09 9.92 -2.55
CA ALA A 172 17.54 9.73 -2.52
C ALA A 172 17.92 8.26 -2.20
N ILE A 173 17.23 7.63 -1.23
CA ILE A 173 17.39 6.21 -0.90
C ILE A 173 17.03 5.32 -2.12
N CYS A 174 15.87 5.54 -2.75
CA CYS A 174 15.42 4.75 -3.90
C CYS A 174 16.28 4.92 -5.15
N THR A 175 17.02 6.02 -5.29
CA THR A 175 18.00 6.21 -6.39
C THR A 175 19.39 5.67 -6.10
N ASN A 176 19.69 5.27 -4.84
CA ASN A 176 21.00 4.80 -4.45
C ASN A 176 21.12 3.27 -4.60
N GLY A 177 21.62 2.82 -5.75
CA GLY A 177 21.92 1.42 -6.03
C GLY A 177 20.74 0.60 -6.59
N GLU A 178 20.97 -0.70 -6.80
CA GLU A 178 19.97 -1.61 -7.38
C GLU A 178 18.82 -1.89 -6.39
N VAL A 179 17.68 -1.24 -6.61
CA VAL A 179 16.43 -1.54 -5.90
C VAL A 179 15.88 -2.89 -6.38
N LYS A 180 16.21 -3.94 -5.62
CA LYS A 180 15.64 -5.29 -5.77
C LYS A 180 14.36 -5.41 -4.94
N GLY A 181 13.52 -6.38 -5.29
CA GLY A 181 12.13 -6.46 -4.83
C GLY A 181 11.92 -6.95 -3.41
N GLY A 182 12.33 -6.15 -2.42
CA GLY A 182 12.10 -6.42 -0.99
C GLY A 182 11.29 -5.34 -0.25
N GLY A 183 10.64 -4.42 -0.96
CA GLY A 183 9.84 -3.35 -0.35
C GLY A 183 10.67 -2.31 0.42
N THR A 184 9.98 -1.48 1.20
CA THR A 184 10.56 -0.33 1.94
C THR A 184 11.69 -0.73 2.88
N TYR A 185 11.50 -1.77 3.69
CA TYR A 185 12.52 -2.22 4.66
C TYR A 185 13.83 -2.63 3.95
N TYR A 186 13.75 -3.35 2.84
CA TYR A 186 14.92 -3.79 2.08
C TYR A 186 15.69 -2.59 1.46
N MET A 187 14.97 -1.59 0.94
CA MET A 187 15.59 -0.38 0.40
C MET A 187 16.31 0.44 1.48
N ILE A 188 15.70 0.60 2.65
CA ILE A 188 16.28 1.36 3.77
C ILE A 188 17.50 0.61 4.36
N SER A 189 17.35 -0.67 4.71
CA SER A 189 18.41 -1.48 5.35
C SER A 189 19.65 -1.65 4.48
N ARG A 190 19.52 -1.72 3.14
CA ARG A 190 20.67 -1.72 2.23
C ARG A 190 21.37 -0.36 2.11
N SER A 191 20.64 0.74 2.21
CA SER A 191 21.18 2.08 1.93
C SER A 191 21.75 2.76 3.18
N LEU A 192 21.15 2.50 4.35
CA LEU A 192 21.54 3.08 5.64
C LEU A 192 22.20 2.08 6.60
N GLY A 193 22.22 0.79 6.25
CA GLY A 193 22.73 -0.28 7.10
C GLY A 193 21.66 -0.95 7.97
N PRO A 194 21.97 -2.12 8.56
CA PRO A 194 21.00 -2.97 9.25
C PRO A 194 20.50 -2.37 10.57
N GLU A 195 21.31 -1.57 11.27
CA GLU A 195 20.93 -0.91 12.53
C GLU A 195 19.78 0.08 12.31
N PHE A 196 19.99 1.06 11.42
CA PHE A 196 18.95 2.02 11.03
C PHE A 196 17.75 1.33 10.37
N GLY A 197 17.98 0.36 9.50
CA GLY A 197 16.92 -0.42 8.87
C GLY A 197 16.02 -1.13 9.88
N GLY A 198 16.63 -1.81 10.88
CA GLY A 198 15.94 -2.52 11.95
C GLY A 198 15.06 -1.60 12.81
N SER A 199 15.64 -0.51 13.32
CA SER A 199 14.91 0.44 14.17
C SER A 199 13.76 1.14 13.43
N ILE A 200 14.00 1.63 12.20
CA ILE A 200 12.97 2.28 11.38
C ILE A 200 11.88 1.27 11.00
N GLY A 201 12.25 0.04 10.62
CA GLY A 201 11.30 -1.03 10.29
C GLY A 201 10.40 -1.40 11.46
N PHE A 202 10.95 -1.53 12.67
CA PHE A 202 10.17 -1.82 13.87
C PHE A 202 9.15 -0.72 14.19
N ILE A 203 9.61 0.55 14.24
CA ILE A 203 8.73 1.71 14.52
C ILE A 203 7.64 1.81 13.45
N PHE A 204 7.99 1.65 12.17
CA PHE A 204 7.04 1.72 11.07
C PHE A 204 6.02 0.56 11.09
N SER A 205 6.42 -0.65 11.51
CA SER A 205 5.49 -1.76 11.72
C SER A 205 4.48 -1.48 12.84
N VAL A 206 4.93 -0.90 13.96
CA VAL A 206 4.04 -0.54 15.09
C VAL A 206 3.08 0.59 14.68
N ALA A 207 3.57 1.62 13.97
CA ALA A 207 2.73 2.68 13.40
C ALA A 207 1.68 2.10 12.42
N ASN A 208 2.12 1.21 11.52
CA ASN A 208 1.34 0.20 10.78
C ASN A 208 0.11 -0.32 11.54
N ALA A 209 0.38 -1.00 12.65
CA ALA A 209 -0.63 -1.70 13.45
C ALA A 209 -1.60 -0.74 14.16
N VAL A 210 -1.10 0.37 14.70
CA VAL A 210 -1.96 1.39 15.36
C VAL A 210 -2.84 2.11 14.33
N ALA A 211 -2.34 2.37 13.13
CA ALA A 211 -3.12 2.98 12.05
C ALA A 211 -4.31 2.10 11.62
N VAL A 212 -4.17 0.76 11.59
CA VAL A 212 -5.31 -0.15 11.34
C VAL A 212 -6.43 0.10 12.35
N ALA A 213 -6.10 0.21 13.64
CA ALA A 213 -7.10 0.47 14.68
C ALA A 213 -7.79 1.83 14.47
N MET A 214 -7.03 2.87 14.14
CA MET A 214 -7.58 4.21 13.83
C MET A 214 -8.57 4.19 12.64
N TYR A 215 -8.19 3.54 11.53
CA TYR A 215 -9.06 3.46 10.35
C TYR A 215 -10.34 2.67 10.62
N VAL A 216 -10.25 1.58 11.39
CA VAL A 216 -11.43 0.77 11.74
C VAL A 216 -12.35 1.48 12.75
N VAL A 217 -11.81 2.21 13.73
CA VAL A 217 -12.62 3.04 14.63
C VAL A 217 -13.41 4.10 13.84
N GLY A 218 -12.79 4.77 12.87
CA GLY A 218 -13.50 5.73 12.02
C GLY A 218 -14.57 5.10 11.12
N PHE A 219 -14.37 3.87 10.63
CA PHE A 219 -15.43 3.09 9.98
C PHE A 219 -16.59 2.82 10.95
N ALA A 220 -16.28 2.40 12.18
CA ALA A 220 -17.26 2.06 13.19
C ALA A 220 -18.07 3.27 13.71
N GLU A 221 -17.43 4.44 13.86
CA GLU A 221 -18.12 5.72 14.12
C GLU A 221 -19.16 6.01 13.04
N THR A 222 -18.75 5.91 11.77
CA THR A 222 -19.63 6.19 10.62
C THR A 222 -20.79 5.19 10.51
N LEU A 223 -20.51 3.89 10.67
CA LEU A 223 -21.53 2.85 10.59
C LEU A 223 -22.52 2.94 11.77
N LYS A 224 -22.06 3.33 12.96
CA LYS A 224 -22.93 3.58 14.11
C LYS A 224 -23.97 4.66 13.81
N VAL A 225 -23.55 5.80 13.25
CA VAL A 225 -24.52 6.88 12.95
C VAL A 225 -25.50 6.46 11.85
N LEU A 226 -25.04 5.72 10.84
CA LEU A 226 -25.93 5.15 9.83
C LEU A 226 -26.96 4.17 10.44
N LEU A 227 -26.57 3.34 11.42
CA LEU A 227 -27.49 2.44 12.14
C LEU A 227 -28.52 3.19 12.98
N TRP A 228 -28.10 4.26 13.67
CA TRP A 228 -28.98 5.14 14.45
C TRP A 228 -30.02 5.83 13.57
N ASN A 229 -29.61 6.36 12.42
CA ASN A 229 -30.49 7.03 11.45
C ASN A 229 -31.51 6.08 10.77
N ASN A 230 -31.38 4.76 10.96
CA ASN A 230 -32.31 3.74 10.45
C ASN A 230 -33.06 3.01 11.57
N ASP A 231 -33.16 3.60 12.77
CA ASP A 231 -33.87 3.05 13.95
C ASP A 231 -33.42 1.64 14.37
N MET A 232 -32.15 1.27 14.10
CA MET A 232 -31.55 -0.02 14.49
C MET A 232 -30.39 0.16 15.48
N PRO A 233 -30.64 0.63 16.72
CA PRO A 233 -29.63 0.69 17.77
C PRO A 233 -29.20 -0.73 18.18
N LEU A 234 -27.88 -0.95 18.36
CA LEU A 234 -27.34 -2.26 18.73
C LEU A 234 -27.45 -2.53 20.23
N LEU A 235 -26.92 -1.62 21.06
CA LEU A 235 -27.07 -1.66 22.52
C LEU A 235 -27.48 -0.27 23.05
N ASP A 236 -26.48 0.57 23.35
CA ASP A 236 -26.66 1.78 24.17
C ASP A 236 -26.40 3.06 23.36
N ASN A 237 -26.00 2.94 22.09
CA ASN A 237 -25.49 4.02 21.25
C ASN A 237 -24.35 4.81 21.91
N GLY A 238 -23.61 4.14 22.79
CA GLY A 238 -22.47 4.70 23.49
C GLY A 238 -21.15 4.47 22.75
N ILE A 239 -20.08 4.34 23.54
CA ILE A 239 -18.73 3.99 23.08
C ILE A 239 -18.60 2.48 22.82
N ASN A 240 -19.42 1.66 23.49
CA ASN A 240 -19.37 0.19 23.39
C ASN A 240 -19.75 -0.30 21.99
N ASP A 241 -20.75 0.32 21.35
CA ASP A 241 -21.20 -0.03 20.01
C ASP A 241 -20.08 0.16 18.97
N VAL A 242 -19.32 1.26 19.06
CA VAL A 242 -18.13 1.52 18.24
C VAL A 242 -17.06 0.43 18.45
N ARG A 243 -16.85 -0.01 19.70
CA ARG A 243 -15.90 -1.10 20.01
C ARG A 243 -16.34 -2.45 19.43
N ILE A 244 -17.63 -2.80 19.55
CA ILE A 244 -18.18 -4.06 19.01
C ILE A 244 -18.05 -4.09 17.49
N ILE A 245 -18.49 -3.02 16.81
CA ILE A 245 -18.36 -2.90 15.35
C ILE A 245 -16.87 -2.96 14.93
N SER A 246 -15.98 -2.27 15.66
CA SER A 246 -14.53 -2.29 15.38
C SER A 246 -13.92 -3.70 15.51
N CYS A 247 -14.29 -4.45 16.56
CA CYS A 247 -13.80 -5.82 16.76
C CYS A 247 -14.25 -6.75 15.63
N ILE A 248 -15.52 -6.70 15.24
CA ILE A 248 -16.07 -7.52 14.14
C ILE A 248 -15.35 -7.19 12.82
N THR A 249 -15.19 -5.90 12.51
CA THR A 249 -14.61 -5.44 11.25
C THR A 249 -13.11 -5.73 11.15
N VAL A 250 -12.31 -5.60 12.23
CA VAL A 250 -10.91 -6.07 12.24
C VAL A 250 -10.83 -7.55 11.90
N VAL A 251 -11.68 -8.40 12.49
CA VAL A 251 -11.68 -9.86 12.23
C VAL A 251 -12.03 -10.16 10.77
N VAL A 252 -13.00 -9.44 10.19
CA VAL A 252 -13.36 -9.58 8.76
C VAL A 252 -12.22 -9.14 7.84
N ILE A 253 -11.60 -7.99 8.08
CA ILE A 253 -10.47 -7.48 7.26
C ILE A 253 -9.26 -8.42 7.37
N LEU A 254 -9.00 -8.99 8.55
CA LEU A 254 -7.97 -10.02 8.76
C LEU A 254 -8.26 -11.30 7.96
N GLY A 255 -9.51 -11.76 7.95
CA GLY A 255 -9.94 -12.89 7.12
C GLY A 255 -9.68 -12.65 5.63
N ILE A 256 -10.04 -11.45 5.13
CA ILE A 256 -9.79 -11.06 3.73
C ILE A 256 -8.29 -11.00 3.43
N ALA A 257 -7.48 -10.45 4.33
CA ALA A 257 -6.02 -10.33 4.18
C ALA A 257 -5.31 -11.70 4.12
N ILE A 258 -5.85 -12.73 4.79
CA ILE A 258 -5.33 -14.10 4.74
C ILE A 258 -5.74 -14.82 3.44
N VAL A 259 -6.95 -14.58 2.93
CA VAL A 259 -7.52 -15.35 1.80
C VAL A 259 -6.94 -14.97 0.43
N GLY A 260 -6.49 -13.73 0.19
CA GLY A 260 -5.84 -13.43 -1.09
C GLY A 260 -5.36 -12.00 -1.35
N THR A 261 -4.05 -11.83 -1.50
CA THR A 261 -3.37 -10.58 -1.91
C THR A 261 -3.66 -10.15 -3.36
N GLU A 262 -4.10 -11.07 -4.22
CA GLU A 262 -4.51 -10.74 -5.59
C GLU A 262 -5.85 -9.99 -5.62
N TRP A 263 -6.78 -10.35 -4.74
CA TRP A 263 -8.09 -9.70 -4.62
C TRP A 263 -7.97 -8.30 -4.02
N GLU A 264 -7.06 -8.09 -3.05
CA GLU A 264 -6.69 -6.76 -2.52
C GLU A 264 -6.44 -5.75 -3.65
N THR A 265 -5.56 -6.09 -4.60
CA THR A 265 -5.09 -5.12 -5.60
C THR A 265 -6.18 -4.75 -6.61
N LYS A 266 -7.13 -5.65 -6.86
CA LYS A 266 -8.33 -5.36 -7.66
C LYS A 266 -9.34 -4.52 -6.87
N ALA A 267 -9.57 -4.86 -5.59
CA ALA A 267 -10.47 -4.14 -4.71
C ALA A 267 -10.03 -2.67 -4.52
N GLN A 268 -8.74 -2.41 -4.30
CA GLN A 268 -8.20 -1.05 -4.14
C GLN A 268 -8.57 -0.11 -5.30
N ILE A 269 -8.59 -0.59 -6.55
CA ILE A 269 -8.98 0.23 -7.71
C ILE A 269 -10.47 0.57 -7.66
N ILE A 270 -11.33 -0.36 -7.26
CA ILE A 270 -12.78 -0.13 -7.10
C ILE A 270 -13.04 0.86 -5.96
N LEU A 271 -12.35 0.69 -4.82
CA LEU A 271 -12.46 1.59 -3.67
C LEU A 271 -11.98 3.01 -4.02
N LEU A 272 -10.93 3.17 -4.84
CA LEU A 272 -10.50 4.47 -5.35
C LEU A 272 -11.59 5.16 -6.18
N LEU A 273 -12.29 4.43 -7.05
CA LEU A 273 -13.35 5.01 -7.88
C LEU A 273 -14.53 5.51 -7.04
N ILE A 274 -14.91 4.75 -5.99
CA ILE A 274 -15.95 5.16 -5.03
C ILE A 274 -15.49 6.41 -4.25
N LEU A 275 -14.24 6.43 -3.80
CA LEU A 275 -13.65 7.57 -3.08
C LEU A 275 -13.61 8.84 -3.95
N LEU A 276 -13.18 8.74 -5.21
CA LEU A 276 -13.18 9.85 -6.16
C LEU A 276 -14.61 10.34 -6.48
N ALA A 277 -15.58 9.44 -6.57
CA ALA A 277 -16.99 9.81 -6.72
C ALA A 277 -17.50 10.58 -5.50
N ALA A 278 -17.15 10.17 -4.27
CA ALA A 278 -17.50 10.89 -3.05
C ALA A 278 -16.84 12.28 -2.95
N MET A 279 -15.56 12.39 -3.36
CA MET A 279 -14.89 13.69 -3.44
C MET A 279 -15.54 14.62 -4.47
N ALA A 280 -16.02 14.09 -5.60
CA ALA A 280 -16.75 14.86 -6.60
C ALA A 280 -18.16 15.26 -6.12
N ASP A 281 -18.87 14.37 -5.40
CA ASP A 281 -20.21 14.62 -4.86
C ASP A 281 -20.21 15.72 -3.79
N PHE A 282 -19.20 15.76 -2.91
CA PHE A 282 -19.00 16.85 -1.95
C PHE A 282 -18.80 18.21 -2.65
N LEU A 283 -17.96 18.26 -3.68
CA LEU A 283 -17.72 19.48 -4.45
C LEU A 283 -18.94 19.90 -5.29
N ALA A 284 -19.73 18.94 -5.77
CA ALA A 284 -20.99 19.21 -6.46
C ALA A 284 -22.06 19.75 -5.50
N GLY A 285 -22.21 19.14 -4.31
CA GLY A 285 -23.13 19.60 -3.27
C GLY A 285 -22.84 21.04 -2.83
N ALA A 286 -21.56 21.36 -2.63
CA ALA A 286 -21.11 22.72 -2.37
C ALA A 286 -21.42 23.73 -3.51
N ALA A 287 -21.63 23.27 -4.75
CA ALA A 287 -22.02 24.13 -5.87
C ALA A 287 -23.55 24.34 -5.99
N PHE A 288 -24.36 23.48 -5.36
CA PHE A 288 -25.81 23.62 -5.31
C PHE A 288 -26.27 24.46 -4.11
N SER A 289 -27.43 25.10 -4.25
CA SER A 289 -28.06 25.85 -3.16
C SER A 289 -28.54 24.92 -2.03
N PRO A 290 -28.38 25.29 -0.75
CA PRO A 290 -28.80 24.46 0.37
C PRO A 290 -30.32 24.23 0.39
N SER A 291 -30.75 23.05 0.85
CA SER A 291 -32.13 22.78 1.24
C SER A 291 -32.44 23.32 2.63
N GLU A 292 -33.71 23.54 2.98
CA GLU A 292 -34.11 24.02 4.31
C GLU A 292 -33.60 23.09 5.44
N GLU A 293 -33.64 21.77 5.25
CA GLU A 293 -33.12 20.79 6.20
C GLU A 293 -31.60 20.89 6.40
N GLN A 294 -30.83 21.18 5.34
CA GLN A 294 -29.39 21.39 5.44
C GLN A 294 -29.06 22.73 6.13
N MET A 295 -29.87 23.77 5.89
CA MET A 295 -29.72 25.07 6.57
C MET A 295 -29.92 24.96 8.08
N VAL A 296 -30.89 24.15 8.52
CA VAL A 296 -31.12 23.86 9.95
C VAL A 296 -29.86 23.28 10.61
N ARG A 297 -29.15 22.37 9.93
CA ARG A 297 -27.90 21.80 10.43
C ARG A 297 -26.67 22.71 10.26
N GLY A 298 -26.83 23.87 9.61
CA GLY A 298 -25.80 24.91 9.51
C GLY A 298 -25.12 25.04 8.14
N TYR A 299 -25.55 24.33 7.09
CA TYR A 299 -25.08 24.53 5.72
C TYR A 299 -25.83 25.68 5.04
N MET A 300 -25.13 26.79 4.83
CA MET A 300 -25.69 28.06 4.36
C MET A 300 -25.35 28.37 2.88
N GLY A 301 -24.56 27.50 2.24
CA GLY A 301 -23.97 27.79 0.93
C GLY A 301 -22.90 28.90 0.99
N TRP A 302 -22.38 29.31 -0.17
CA TRP A 302 -21.27 30.27 -0.25
C TRP A 302 -21.65 31.66 0.30
N ASN A 303 -21.17 31.99 1.49
CA ASN A 303 -21.38 33.29 2.11
C ASN A 303 -20.07 33.96 2.55
N LYS A 304 -19.93 35.25 2.23
CA LYS A 304 -18.76 36.06 2.58
C LYS A 304 -18.67 36.39 4.06
N THR A 305 -19.79 36.45 4.79
CA THR A 305 -19.77 36.71 6.24
C THR A 305 -19.19 35.50 6.98
N ILE A 306 -19.75 34.32 6.70
CA ILE A 306 -19.29 33.02 7.23
C ILE A 306 -17.80 32.80 6.93
N PHE A 307 -17.35 33.07 5.70
CA PHE A 307 -15.92 32.98 5.35
C PHE A 307 -15.02 33.87 6.22
N LEU A 308 -15.46 35.08 6.58
CA LEU A 308 -14.69 36.02 7.40
C LEU A 308 -14.76 35.66 8.89
N GLU A 309 -15.91 35.22 9.38
CA GLU A 309 -16.11 34.71 10.74
C GLU A 309 -15.24 33.47 10.99
N ASN A 310 -15.30 32.50 10.08
CA ASN A 310 -14.52 31.24 10.14
C ASN A 310 -13.04 31.40 9.74
N PHE A 311 -12.57 32.61 9.40
CA PHE A 311 -11.18 32.81 9.00
C PHE A 311 -10.21 32.71 10.20
N GLY A 312 -10.66 33.17 11.36
CA GLY A 312 -9.90 33.18 12.61
C GLY A 312 -10.02 31.88 13.41
N PRO A 313 -9.01 31.54 14.24
CA PRO A 313 -9.06 30.37 15.10
C PRO A 313 -10.05 30.55 16.27
N HIS A 314 -10.83 29.50 16.51
CA HIS A 314 -11.82 29.42 17.58
C HIS A 314 -11.59 28.12 18.37
N PHE A 315 -10.47 28.07 19.09
CA PHE A 315 -10.14 26.92 19.94
C PHE A 315 -11.14 26.81 21.10
N THR A 316 -11.88 25.70 21.15
CA THR A 316 -12.85 25.39 22.21
C THR A 316 -12.36 24.23 23.08
N GLY A 317 -12.60 24.31 24.39
CA GLY A 317 -12.11 23.32 25.37
C GLY A 317 -10.63 23.50 25.74
N GLU A 318 -9.93 22.39 25.97
CA GLU A 318 -8.48 22.36 26.27
C GLU A 318 -7.62 22.24 24.99
N GLU A 319 -8.25 22.34 23.81
CA GLU A 319 -7.57 22.19 22.52
C GLU A 319 -6.69 23.39 22.17
N GLY A 320 -5.59 23.11 21.47
CA GLY A 320 -4.67 24.13 20.97
C GLY A 320 -4.02 23.71 19.67
N PHE A 321 -3.28 24.63 19.04
CA PHE A 321 -2.68 24.45 17.71
C PHE A 321 -1.98 23.09 17.50
N PHE A 322 -1.13 22.67 18.46
CA PHE A 322 -0.40 21.41 18.36
C PHE A 322 -1.28 20.17 18.56
N SER A 323 -2.39 20.27 19.29
CA SER A 323 -3.36 19.17 19.43
C SER A 323 -4.13 18.97 18.13
N VAL A 324 -4.68 20.04 17.56
CA VAL A 324 -5.36 20.01 16.25
C VAL A 324 -4.41 19.53 15.14
N PHE A 325 -3.14 19.98 15.17
CA PHE A 325 -2.11 19.46 14.27
C PHE A 325 -1.86 17.96 14.46
N ALA A 326 -1.79 17.45 15.69
CA ALA A 326 -1.59 16.02 15.97
C ALA A 326 -2.79 15.16 15.53
N VAL A 327 -4.02 15.66 15.64
CA VAL A 327 -5.23 15.01 15.10
C VAL A 327 -5.23 15.02 13.57
N PHE A 328 -4.76 16.09 12.93
CA PHE A 328 -4.68 16.16 11.47
C PHE A 328 -3.53 15.32 10.88
N PHE A 329 -2.37 15.26 11.54
CA PHE A 329 -1.14 14.69 10.97
C PHE A 329 -1.27 13.27 10.37
N PRO A 330 -2.03 12.32 10.97
CA PRO A 330 -2.33 11.03 10.33
C PRO A 330 -2.86 11.12 8.90
N ALA A 331 -3.62 12.16 8.55
CA ALA A 331 -4.15 12.41 7.20
C ALA A 331 -3.07 12.71 6.15
N ALA A 332 -1.86 13.12 6.58
CA ALA A 332 -0.72 13.33 5.69
C ALA A 332 0.22 12.11 5.62
N THR A 333 -0.01 11.07 6.44
CA THR A 333 0.81 9.86 6.43
C THR A 333 0.47 8.94 5.25
N GLY A 334 1.03 7.73 5.18
CA GLY A 334 0.75 6.78 4.09
C GLY A 334 1.64 6.91 2.85
N ILE A 335 2.52 7.91 2.76
CA ILE A 335 3.46 8.13 1.63
C ILE A 335 4.37 6.92 1.29
N LEU A 336 4.61 6.03 2.25
CA LEU A 336 5.43 4.81 2.08
C LEU A 336 4.66 3.64 1.42
N ALA A 337 3.35 3.77 1.19
CA ALA A 337 2.52 2.73 0.59
C ALA A 337 3.00 2.28 -0.80
N GLY A 338 3.40 3.24 -1.65
CA GLY A 338 3.96 2.95 -2.98
C GLY A 338 5.38 2.36 -2.93
N ALA A 339 6.15 2.66 -1.89
CA ALA A 339 7.49 2.08 -1.68
C ALA A 339 7.42 0.62 -1.16
N ASN A 340 6.35 0.26 -0.44
CA ASN A 340 6.17 -1.09 0.10
C ASN A 340 6.08 -2.18 -0.99
N ILE A 341 5.64 -1.85 -2.21
CA ILE A 341 5.54 -2.81 -3.33
C ILE A 341 6.65 -2.64 -4.39
N SER A 342 7.83 -2.13 -4.01
CA SER A 342 8.93 -1.82 -4.94
C SER A 342 9.39 -3.00 -5.83
N GLY A 343 9.14 -4.25 -5.43
CA GLY A 343 9.45 -5.44 -6.24
C GLY A 343 8.53 -5.66 -7.45
N ASP A 344 7.28 -5.23 -7.33
CA ASP A 344 6.24 -5.44 -8.33
C ASP A 344 6.23 -4.33 -9.40
N LEU A 345 7.07 -3.30 -9.23
CA LEU A 345 7.22 -2.18 -10.16
C LEU A 345 8.16 -2.53 -11.31
N LYS A 346 7.85 -2.01 -12.51
CA LYS A 346 8.69 -2.16 -13.72
C LYS A 346 10.04 -1.47 -13.57
N ASP A 347 10.04 -0.26 -13.00
CA ASP A 347 11.23 0.53 -12.65
C ASP A 347 10.95 1.29 -11.34
N PRO A 348 11.38 0.76 -10.18
CA PRO A 348 11.13 1.40 -8.89
C PRO A 348 11.92 2.71 -8.70
N GLN A 349 13.11 2.84 -9.29
CA GLN A 349 14.00 3.98 -9.08
C GLN A 349 13.38 5.29 -9.57
N THR A 350 12.70 5.27 -10.73
CA THR A 350 12.00 6.46 -11.25
C THR A 350 10.52 6.50 -10.90
N ALA A 351 9.88 5.35 -10.64
CA ALA A 351 8.46 5.30 -10.29
C ALA A 351 8.16 5.86 -8.89
N ILE A 352 8.95 5.48 -7.88
CA ILE A 352 8.68 5.86 -6.49
C ILE A 352 8.73 7.38 -6.30
N PRO A 353 9.79 8.11 -6.71
CA PRO A 353 9.84 9.57 -6.54
C PRO A 353 8.72 10.31 -7.28
N LYS A 354 8.44 9.93 -8.54
CA LYS A 354 7.41 10.58 -9.36
C LYS A 354 6.01 10.35 -8.82
N GLY A 355 5.68 9.11 -8.44
CA GLY A 355 4.36 8.76 -7.92
C GLY A 355 4.08 9.36 -6.54
N THR A 356 5.07 9.34 -5.64
CA THR A 356 4.90 9.87 -4.26
C THR A 356 4.82 11.39 -4.22
N LEU A 357 5.71 12.11 -4.91
CA LEU A 357 5.66 13.59 -4.96
C LEU A 357 4.38 14.10 -5.64
N LEU A 358 3.93 13.44 -6.71
CA LEU A 358 2.67 13.80 -7.37
C LEU A 358 1.45 13.47 -6.49
N ALA A 359 1.48 12.35 -5.74
CA ALA A 359 0.43 12.02 -4.77
C ALA A 359 0.29 13.12 -3.70
N ILE A 360 1.41 13.54 -3.10
CA ILE A 360 1.44 14.59 -2.06
C ILE A 360 0.93 15.92 -2.60
N LEU A 361 1.28 16.28 -3.84
CA LEU A 361 0.77 17.51 -4.47
C LEU A 361 -0.75 17.46 -4.65
N ILE A 362 -1.27 16.35 -5.21
CA ILE A 362 -2.71 16.15 -5.43
C ILE A 362 -3.46 16.15 -4.11
N THR A 363 -2.99 15.43 -3.09
CA THR A 363 -3.67 15.37 -1.79
C THR A 363 -3.64 16.72 -1.09
N THR A 364 -2.50 17.43 -1.07
CA THR A 364 -2.40 18.78 -0.48
C THR A 364 -3.39 19.75 -1.12
N VAL A 365 -3.48 19.77 -2.45
CA VAL A 365 -4.45 20.62 -3.17
C VAL A 365 -5.89 20.24 -2.82
N SER A 366 -6.20 18.94 -2.73
CA SER A 366 -7.53 18.48 -2.32
C SER A 366 -7.88 18.89 -0.87
N TYR A 367 -6.95 18.77 0.08
CA TYR A 367 -7.20 19.17 1.47
C TYR A 367 -7.43 20.68 1.61
N ILE A 368 -6.63 21.51 0.95
CA ILE A 368 -6.81 22.97 0.97
C ILE A 368 -8.17 23.35 0.35
N LEU A 369 -8.54 22.74 -0.77
CA LEU A 369 -9.85 22.95 -1.41
C LEU A 369 -10.99 22.60 -0.45
N PHE A 370 -10.93 21.45 0.22
CA PHE A 370 -11.99 20.97 1.10
C PHE A 370 -12.08 21.82 2.38
N VAL A 371 -10.96 22.33 2.91
CA VAL A 371 -10.92 23.31 4.00
C VAL A 371 -11.63 24.61 3.63
N VAL A 372 -11.32 25.17 2.45
CA VAL A 372 -11.92 26.42 1.98
C VAL A 372 -13.42 26.23 1.72
N VAL A 373 -13.83 25.11 1.13
CA VAL A 373 -15.24 24.78 0.92
C VAL A 373 -15.98 24.68 2.26
N ALA A 374 -15.57 23.77 3.15
CA ALA A 374 -16.27 23.54 4.42
C ALA A 374 -16.33 24.81 5.30
N GLY A 375 -15.23 25.57 5.40
CA GLY A 375 -15.19 26.79 6.19
C GLY A 375 -15.92 27.99 5.58
N SER A 376 -16.21 28.00 4.27
CA SER A 376 -16.92 29.11 3.62
C SER A 376 -18.43 28.90 3.50
N THR A 377 -18.92 27.67 3.73
CA THR A 377 -20.32 27.32 3.52
C THR A 377 -21.07 26.83 4.76
N VAL A 378 -20.37 26.51 5.85
CA VAL A 378 -20.95 25.94 7.08
C VAL A 378 -20.65 26.82 8.28
N LEU A 379 -21.64 26.99 9.18
CA LEU A 379 -21.48 27.68 10.45
C LEU A 379 -20.62 26.87 11.44
N LEU A 380 -19.90 27.56 12.34
CA LEU A 380 -19.13 26.92 13.43
C LEU A 380 -20.00 26.03 14.30
N ASP A 381 -21.17 26.56 14.66
CA ASP A 381 -22.13 26.00 15.59
C ASP A 381 -23.56 26.18 15.03
N SER A 382 -24.43 25.18 15.22
CA SER A 382 -25.87 25.31 15.00
C SER A 382 -26.69 24.53 16.03
N ASN A 383 -27.75 25.16 16.53
CA ASN A 383 -28.69 24.54 17.47
C ASN A 383 -29.77 23.68 16.81
N GLY A 384 -29.94 23.72 15.49
CA GLY A 384 -30.88 22.85 14.77
C GLY A 384 -32.37 23.24 14.87
N ASN A 385 -32.71 24.49 15.22
CA ASN A 385 -34.10 24.93 15.30
C ASN A 385 -34.61 25.54 13.98
N ASP A 386 -35.55 24.83 13.32
CA ASP A 386 -36.23 25.20 12.07
C ASP A 386 -36.91 26.58 12.08
N THR A 387 -37.40 27.05 13.24
CA THR A 387 -38.04 28.38 13.31
C THR A 387 -37.07 29.51 12.99
N PHE A 388 -35.81 29.44 13.47
CA PHE A 388 -34.81 30.47 13.22
C PHE A 388 -34.35 30.52 11.74
N VAL A 389 -34.41 29.39 11.03
CA VAL A 389 -34.12 29.33 9.59
C VAL A 389 -35.21 30.05 8.79
N LYS A 390 -36.48 29.83 9.13
CA LYS A 390 -37.63 30.49 8.48
C LYS A 390 -37.65 32.00 8.70
N ASP A 391 -37.32 32.44 9.92
CA ASP A 391 -37.17 33.86 10.27
C ASP A 391 -35.85 34.48 9.77
N ARG A 392 -34.94 33.69 9.17
CA ARG A 392 -33.60 34.08 8.70
C ARG A 392 -32.72 34.70 9.80
N ALA A 393 -32.92 34.26 11.04
CA ALA A 393 -32.25 34.77 12.23
C ALA A 393 -30.97 33.96 12.52
N TRP A 394 -29.97 34.09 11.67
CA TRP A 394 -28.73 33.29 11.72
C TRP A 394 -27.99 33.43 13.06
N ASP A 395 -27.98 34.62 13.64
CA ASP A 395 -27.38 34.90 14.97
C ASP A 395 -28.04 34.09 16.11
N LEU A 396 -29.33 33.72 15.96
CA LEU A 396 -30.05 32.86 16.91
C LEU A 396 -29.80 31.38 16.63
N LEU A 397 -29.57 30.99 15.38
CA LEU A 397 -29.24 29.62 14.98
C LEU A 397 -27.84 29.20 15.49
N SER A 398 -26.86 30.12 15.41
CA SER A 398 -25.50 29.92 15.95
C SER A 398 -25.40 30.05 17.47
N ASN A 399 -26.46 30.51 18.14
CA ASN A 399 -26.43 30.68 19.60
C ASN A 399 -26.77 29.37 20.32
N CYS A 400 -25.74 28.71 20.85
CA CYS A 400 -25.89 27.43 21.56
C CYS A 400 -26.66 27.53 22.89
N THR A 401 -26.81 28.71 23.49
CA THR A 401 -27.65 28.84 24.69
C THR A 401 -29.15 28.66 24.40
N LEU A 402 -29.54 28.63 23.11
CA LEU A 402 -30.91 28.40 22.63
C LEU A 402 -31.13 26.97 22.13
N GLY A 403 -30.12 26.10 22.18
CA GLY A 403 -30.24 24.67 21.84
C GLY A 403 -30.76 23.81 22.99
N GLU A 404 -31.19 22.59 22.67
CA GLU A 404 -31.50 21.57 23.69
C GLU A 404 -30.27 21.35 24.61
N ASP A 405 -30.54 21.23 25.91
CA ASP A 405 -29.53 21.19 26.99
C ASP A 405 -28.50 22.35 27.01
N GLY A 406 -28.77 23.45 26.31
CA GLY A 406 -27.87 24.61 26.22
C GLY A 406 -26.60 24.34 25.42
N LYS A 407 -26.65 23.41 24.45
CA LYS A 407 -25.55 23.05 23.55
C LYS A 407 -26.00 23.06 22.09
N CYS A 408 -25.05 23.29 21.19
CA CYS A 408 -25.26 23.05 19.76
C CYS A 408 -25.02 21.57 19.45
N MET A 409 -25.90 20.98 18.64
CA MET A 409 -25.78 19.60 18.18
C MET A 409 -25.12 19.51 16.79
N TYR A 410 -25.14 20.62 16.03
CA TYR A 410 -24.66 20.68 14.65
C TYR A 410 -23.61 21.80 14.46
N GLY A 411 -23.12 21.96 13.23
CA GLY A 411 -22.03 22.88 12.86
C GLY A 411 -20.65 22.21 12.79
N LEU A 412 -19.65 22.94 12.29
CA LEU A 412 -18.27 22.48 12.09
C LEU A 412 -17.61 21.89 13.35
N LEU A 413 -17.97 22.36 14.54
CA LEU A 413 -17.38 21.93 15.81
C LEU A 413 -18.04 20.68 16.42
N ASN A 414 -19.36 20.56 16.31
CA ASN A 414 -20.13 19.54 17.03
C ASN A 414 -20.46 18.31 16.18
N ASP A 415 -20.62 18.48 14.87
CA ASP A 415 -20.95 17.40 13.94
C ASP A 415 -19.72 16.95 13.13
N TYR A 416 -19.41 15.65 13.21
CA TYR A 416 -18.34 15.03 12.42
C TYR A 416 -18.81 14.61 11.01
N GLN A 417 -20.09 14.77 10.69
CA GLN A 417 -20.70 14.40 9.40
C GLN A 417 -20.98 15.59 8.48
N VAL A 418 -20.39 16.77 8.74
CA VAL A 418 -20.55 17.97 7.90
C VAL A 418 -20.29 17.72 6.41
N MET A 419 -19.34 16.84 6.05
CA MET A 419 -19.11 16.50 4.63
C MET A 419 -20.25 15.71 3.98
N GLU A 420 -21.03 14.96 4.75
CA GLU A 420 -22.27 14.34 4.27
C GLU A 420 -23.35 15.40 4.11
N MET A 421 -23.53 16.28 5.09
CA MET A 421 -24.51 17.36 5.08
C MET A 421 -24.36 18.32 3.88
N VAL A 422 -23.12 18.64 3.49
CA VAL A 422 -22.80 19.55 2.36
C VAL A 422 -22.91 18.86 0.99
N SER A 423 -22.98 17.52 0.96
CA SER A 423 -22.93 16.73 -0.27
C SER A 423 -24.22 16.79 -1.09
N ALA A 424 -24.14 16.46 -2.39
CA ALA A 424 -25.33 16.41 -3.25
C ALA A 424 -26.14 15.12 -3.02
N PHE A 425 -25.50 14.03 -2.63
CA PHE A 425 -26.16 12.76 -2.32
C PHE A 425 -25.46 12.00 -1.18
N SER A 426 -25.94 12.21 0.05
CA SER A 426 -25.39 11.64 1.30
C SER A 426 -24.89 10.19 1.24
N PRO A 427 -25.63 9.22 0.66
CA PRO A 427 -25.18 7.82 0.62
C PRO A 427 -23.85 7.58 -0.13
N ILE A 428 -23.50 8.45 -1.09
CA ILE A 428 -22.20 8.38 -1.78
C ILE A 428 -21.05 8.76 -0.83
N ILE A 429 -21.25 9.73 0.07
CA ILE A 429 -20.24 10.08 1.08
C ILE A 429 -20.04 8.94 2.07
N TYR A 430 -21.11 8.31 2.56
CA TYR A 430 -21.03 7.11 3.39
C TYR A 430 -20.23 5.99 2.70
N ALA A 431 -20.50 5.71 1.42
CA ALA A 431 -19.74 4.75 0.64
C ALA A 431 -18.26 5.15 0.45
N GLY A 432 -17.98 6.45 0.27
CA GLY A 432 -16.63 7.02 0.19
C GLY A 432 -15.82 6.88 1.48
N ILE A 433 -16.45 7.13 2.64
CA ILE A 433 -15.83 6.92 3.96
C ILE A 433 -15.51 5.44 4.16
N PHE A 434 -16.45 4.55 3.86
CA PHE A 434 -16.21 3.10 3.94
C PHE A 434 -15.11 2.65 2.98
N ALA A 435 -15.05 3.20 1.78
CA ALA A 435 -13.98 2.90 0.83
C ALA A 435 -12.60 3.35 1.35
N ALA A 436 -12.48 4.60 1.84
CA ALA A 436 -11.23 5.16 2.39
C ALA A 436 -10.72 4.42 3.62
N THR A 437 -11.61 4.14 4.58
CA THR A 437 -11.29 3.41 5.82
C THR A 437 -10.84 1.99 5.54
N LEU A 438 -11.61 1.22 4.76
CA LEU A 438 -11.33 -0.18 4.47
C LEU A 438 -10.10 -0.36 3.57
N SER A 439 -9.87 0.50 2.57
CA SER A 439 -8.65 0.46 1.76
C SER A 439 -7.41 0.72 2.61
N SER A 440 -7.43 1.78 3.43
CA SER A 440 -6.30 2.18 4.28
C SER A 440 -6.01 1.15 5.38
N ALA A 441 -7.07 0.60 6.02
CA ALA A 441 -6.96 -0.46 7.01
C ALA A 441 -6.35 -1.72 6.40
N LEU A 442 -6.87 -2.19 5.27
CA LEU A 442 -6.41 -3.42 4.62
C LEU A 442 -4.96 -3.28 4.11
N ALA A 443 -4.61 -2.15 3.47
CA ALA A 443 -3.24 -1.88 3.04
C ALA A 443 -2.26 -1.83 4.22
N SER A 444 -2.66 -1.20 5.33
CA SER A 444 -1.84 -1.13 6.56
C SER A 444 -1.67 -2.51 7.20
N LEU A 445 -2.75 -3.29 7.29
CA LEU A 445 -2.78 -4.64 7.87
C LEU A 445 -1.92 -5.65 7.09
N VAL A 446 -1.89 -5.55 5.75
CA VAL A 446 -1.03 -6.39 4.91
C VAL A 446 0.44 -5.92 4.97
N SER A 447 0.68 -4.61 5.16
CA SER A 447 2.04 -4.07 5.21
C SER A 447 2.79 -4.37 6.50
N ALA A 448 2.15 -4.23 7.68
CA ALA A 448 2.83 -4.32 8.97
C ALA A 448 3.52 -5.69 9.19
N PRO A 449 2.88 -6.86 8.96
CA PRO A 449 3.55 -8.16 9.10
C PRO A 449 4.74 -8.34 8.15
N LYS A 450 4.63 -7.86 6.89
CA LYS A 450 5.73 -7.93 5.90
C LYS A 450 6.95 -7.11 6.37
N ILE A 451 6.71 -5.93 6.92
CA ILE A 451 7.74 -5.05 7.49
C ILE A 451 8.34 -5.67 8.76
N PHE A 452 7.56 -6.38 9.57
CA PHE A 452 8.02 -7.03 10.81
C PHE A 452 8.82 -8.32 10.56
N GLN A 453 8.40 -9.16 9.62
CA GLN A 453 9.06 -10.43 9.30
C GLN A 453 10.46 -10.22 8.72
N SER A 454 10.65 -9.17 7.91
CA SER A 454 11.92 -8.86 7.23
C SER A 454 13.14 -8.68 8.17
N PRO A 455 13.10 -7.84 9.22
CA PRO A 455 14.18 -7.74 10.20
C PRO A 455 14.33 -8.99 11.07
N VAL A 456 13.24 -9.71 11.39
CA VAL A 456 13.34 -10.95 12.19
C VAL A 456 14.11 -12.03 11.43
N SER A 457 13.82 -12.23 10.14
CA SER A 457 14.61 -13.11 9.28
C SER A 457 16.07 -12.65 9.16
N PHE A 458 16.32 -11.34 9.03
CA PHE A 458 17.68 -10.82 8.94
C PHE A 458 18.51 -11.05 10.21
N THR A 459 17.92 -10.82 11.39
CA THR A 459 18.58 -11.08 12.69
C THR A 459 18.85 -12.57 12.90
N LEU A 460 17.89 -13.45 12.58
CA LEU A 460 18.10 -14.90 12.62
C LEU A 460 19.26 -15.31 11.72
N GLN A 461 19.27 -14.84 10.48
CA GLN A 461 20.26 -15.23 9.47
C GLN A 461 21.65 -14.65 9.75
N CYS A 462 21.76 -13.49 10.41
CA CYS A 462 23.04 -13.00 10.94
C CYS A 462 23.54 -13.81 12.15
N ASN A 463 22.66 -14.23 13.06
CA ASN A 463 23.06 -15.09 14.18
C ASN A 463 23.55 -16.47 13.70
N THR A 464 22.95 -17.04 12.65
CA THR A 464 23.44 -18.30 12.02
C THR A 464 24.74 -18.12 11.23
N LEU A 465 25.24 -16.89 11.05
CA LEU A 465 26.54 -16.59 10.42
C LEU A 465 27.64 -16.28 11.46
N TYR A 466 27.29 -16.21 12.74
CA TYR A 466 28.20 -15.95 13.88
C TYR A 466 28.34 -17.15 14.84
N ILE A 467 27.75 -18.30 14.48
CA ILE A 467 27.89 -19.62 15.12
C ILE A 467 28.49 -20.55 14.05
#